data_AF-A0A7S1TLV8-F1
#
_entry.id   AF-A0A7S1TLV8-F1
#
_cell.length_a   1.000
_cell.length_b   1.000
_cell.length_c   1.000
_cell.angle_alpha   90.00
_cell.angle_beta   90.00
_cell.angle_gamma   90.00
#
_symmetry.space_group_name_H-M   'P 1'
#
loop_
_entity.id
_entity.type
_entity.pdbx_description
1 polymer ?
#
loop_
_entity_poly.entity_id
_entity_poly.type
_entity_poly.pdbx_seq_one_letter_code
_entity_poly.pdbx_strand_id
1 'polypeptide(L)'
;MAFVNSVWSSSSSGWGLRRGALRERVSGVQAGVVTRRVVVCMLRPPPVLSEETQKPKMKRTAKAPELHTQGDSLHDEPHHVALCLATLALVCANAAHVVIAVMASQASLGSAALAAVAGYVFADFGTGVYHWAVDNYGSGSTPIVGYQIAAFQGHHKSPWTITERDTFNNLHRACVPVLPVLAILVALGD
;
A
#
# COMPACT_ATOMS: atom_id res chain seq x y z
N MET A 1 8.84 7.85 16.57
CA MET A 1 8.81 6.39 16.73
C MET A 1 9.15 5.79 15.38
N ALA A 2 10.41 5.37 15.23
CA ALA A 2 10.94 4.77 14.01
C ALA A 2 11.20 3.29 14.30
N PHE A 3 10.26 2.44 13.89
CA PHE A 3 10.43 1.00 13.79
C PHE A 3 9.40 0.53 12.76
N VAL A 4 9.78 -0.43 11.90
CA VAL A 4 9.10 -0.86 10.66
C VAL A 4 9.47 -0.04 9.41
N ASN A 5 10.75 -0.08 9.06
CA ASN A 5 11.23 0.16 7.68
C ASN A 5 12.54 -0.62 7.48
N SER A 6 12.49 -1.94 7.40
CA SER A 6 13.67 -2.73 6.98
C SER A 6 13.43 -4.21 6.61
N VAL A 7 12.20 -4.67 6.37
CA VAL A 7 11.99 -6.07 5.94
C VAL A 7 10.98 -6.12 4.80
N TRP A 8 11.42 -5.74 3.60
CA TRP A 8 10.99 -6.34 2.33
C TRP A 8 11.72 -5.68 1.16
N SER A 9 12.98 -6.09 0.94
CA SER A 9 13.70 -5.90 -0.31
C SER A 9 14.33 -7.23 -0.67
N SER A 10 13.66 -8.00 -1.53
CA SER A 10 14.21 -9.19 -2.16
C SER A 10 13.94 -9.09 -3.65
N SER A 11 14.84 -8.41 -4.36
CA SER A 11 15.04 -8.57 -5.80
C SER A 11 16.54 -8.62 -6.04
N SER A 12 17.11 -9.82 -5.98
CA SER A 12 18.49 -10.07 -6.36
C SER A 12 18.57 -10.17 -7.88
N SER A 13 18.82 -9.05 -8.55
CA SER A 13 19.36 -9.03 -9.92
C SER A 13 20.83 -8.59 -9.84
N GLY A 14 21.70 -9.47 -10.33
CA GLY A 14 23.14 -9.38 -10.15
C GLY A 14 23.78 -8.20 -10.87
N TRP A 15 24.79 -7.62 -10.22
CA TRP A 15 25.72 -6.69 -10.85
C TRP A 15 27.15 -7.05 -10.42
N GLY A 16 27.94 -7.48 -11.40
CA GLY A 16 29.34 -7.82 -11.24
C GLY A 16 30.21 -6.59 -11.01
N LEU A 17 31.13 -6.69 -10.04
CA LEU A 17 32.19 -5.71 -9.79
C LEU A 17 33.20 -5.71 -10.95
N ARG A 18 33.36 -4.57 -11.63
CA ARG A 18 34.62 -4.22 -12.30
C ARG A 18 35.37 -3.21 -11.42
N ARG A 19 36.45 -3.67 -10.78
CA ARG A 19 37.40 -2.81 -10.05
C ARG A 19 38.36 -2.18 -11.06
N GLY A 20 38.25 -0.86 -11.27
CA GLY A 20 39.25 -0.06 -11.96
C GLY A 20 40.37 0.32 -10.98
N ALA A 21 41.60 -0.05 -11.30
CA ALA A 21 42.78 0.31 -10.54
C ALA A 21 43.20 1.76 -10.84
N LEU A 22 43.36 2.59 -9.82
CA LEU A 22 44.13 3.83 -9.91
C LEU A 22 45.16 3.82 -8.78
N ARG A 23 46.41 3.73 -9.20
CA ARG A 23 47.61 3.64 -8.38
C ARG A 23 48.19 5.05 -8.28
N GLU A 24 47.95 5.74 -7.18
CA GLU A 24 48.65 7.00 -6.90
C GLU A 24 49.84 6.74 -5.98
N ARG A 25 51.00 7.24 -6.40
CA ARG A 25 52.29 7.20 -5.70
C ARG A 25 52.66 8.65 -5.43
N VAL A 26 52.67 9.08 -4.17
CA VAL A 26 53.29 10.35 -3.80
C VAL A 26 54.12 10.15 -2.53
N SER A 27 55.42 10.38 -2.70
CA SER A 27 56.47 10.41 -1.70
C SER A 27 56.57 11.79 -1.03
N GLY A 28 56.98 11.83 0.24
CA GLY A 28 57.68 12.98 0.82
C GLY A 28 57.00 13.60 2.04
N VAL A 29 57.65 13.46 3.19
CA VAL A 29 57.36 14.14 4.46
C VAL A 29 58.12 15.47 4.49
N GLN A 30 57.47 16.57 4.91
CA GLN A 30 58.14 17.66 5.62
C GLN A 30 57.17 18.43 6.52
N ALA A 31 57.64 18.74 7.72
CA ALA A 31 56.94 19.47 8.78
C ALA A 31 57.02 20.99 8.55
N GLY A 32 55.92 21.71 8.82
CA GLY A 32 55.95 23.17 8.87
C GLY A 32 54.56 23.82 8.88
N VAL A 33 54.25 24.49 10.00
CA VAL A 33 53.32 25.63 10.18
C VAL A 33 51.98 25.58 9.43
N VAL A 34 50.90 25.28 10.17
CA VAL A 34 49.53 25.41 9.68
C VAL A 34 49.09 26.88 9.72
N THR A 35 49.39 27.66 8.68
CA THR A 35 48.64 28.89 8.39
C THR A 35 47.37 28.53 7.63
N ARG A 36 46.20 28.62 8.28
CA ARG A 36 44.91 28.51 7.58
C ARG A 36 44.75 29.71 6.64
N ARG A 37 45.07 29.54 5.36
CA ARG A 37 44.55 30.40 4.30
C ARG A 37 43.07 30.11 4.15
N VAL A 38 42.22 31.07 4.51
CA VAL A 38 40.82 31.07 4.08
C VAL A 38 40.84 31.39 2.58
N VAL A 39 40.81 30.36 1.75
CA VAL A 39 40.51 30.51 0.33
C VAL A 39 39.01 30.72 0.24
N VAL A 40 38.58 31.98 0.12
CA VAL A 40 37.23 32.29 -0.34
C VAL A 40 37.19 31.82 -1.79
N CYS A 41 36.69 30.61 -1.99
CA CYS A 41 36.38 30.11 -3.32
C CYS A 41 35.26 31.00 -3.85
N MET A 42 35.62 32.01 -4.63
CA MET A 42 34.69 32.80 -5.43
C MET A 42 34.04 31.82 -6.42
N LEU A 43 32.95 31.17 -5.99
CA LEU A 43 32.13 30.35 -6.84
C LEU A 43 31.60 31.28 -7.93
N ARG A 44 32.09 31.10 -9.16
CA ARG A 44 31.40 31.66 -10.32
C ARG A 44 29.96 31.19 -10.24
N PRO A 45 28.96 32.09 -10.37
CA PRO A 45 27.59 31.64 -10.52
C PRO A 45 27.55 30.66 -11.70
N PRO A 46 26.85 29.52 -11.57
CA PRO A 46 26.76 28.57 -12.66
C PRO A 46 26.20 29.28 -13.90
N PRO A 47 26.64 28.91 -15.11
CA PRO A 47 26.05 29.44 -16.33
C PRO A 47 24.54 29.21 -16.26
N VAL A 48 23.77 30.27 -16.48
CA VAL A 48 22.32 30.17 -16.60
C VAL A 48 22.05 29.21 -17.75
N LEU A 49 21.53 28.03 -17.44
CA LEU A 49 21.09 27.05 -18.43
C LEU A 49 19.89 27.65 -19.17
N SER A 50 20.17 28.44 -20.20
CA SER A 50 19.19 28.80 -21.22
C SER A 50 19.04 27.62 -22.16
N GLU A 51 18.29 26.62 -21.72
CA GLU A 51 17.62 25.68 -22.60
C GLU A 51 16.46 25.10 -21.82
N GLU A 52 15.26 25.57 -22.18
CA GLU A 52 14.04 24.81 -21.99
C GLU A 52 14.23 23.50 -22.76
N THR A 53 14.88 22.51 -22.13
CA THR A 53 14.79 21.14 -22.59
C THR A 53 13.34 20.75 -22.34
N GLN A 54 12.48 21.06 -23.31
CA GLN A 54 11.16 20.48 -23.42
C GLN A 54 11.40 18.98 -23.41
N LYS A 55 11.23 18.38 -22.23
CA LYS A 55 11.18 16.93 -22.08
C LYS A 55 10.18 16.50 -23.15
N PRO A 56 10.57 15.62 -24.08
CA PRO A 56 9.66 15.19 -25.12
C PRO A 56 8.38 14.78 -24.40
N LYS A 57 7.25 15.42 -24.77
CA LYS A 57 5.93 14.98 -24.31
C LYS A 57 5.82 13.54 -24.80
N MET A 58 6.20 12.61 -23.94
CA MET A 58 5.99 11.21 -24.16
C MET A 58 4.49 11.11 -24.32
N LYS A 59 4.03 10.92 -25.57
CA LYS A 59 2.67 10.49 -25.82
C LYS A 59 2.57 9.16 -25.10
N ARG A 60 2.08 9.18 -23.86
CA ARG A 60 1.54 7.99 -23.23
C ARG A 60 0.39 7.60 -24.15
N THR A 61 0.67 6.72 -25.10
CA THR A 61 -0.36 5.88 -25.69
C THR A 61 -0.96 5.16 -24.49
N ALA A 62 -2.09 5.65 -23.99
CA ALA A 62 -2.76 5.06 -22.85
C ALA A 62 -3.07 3.62 -23.25
N LYS A 63 -2.28 2.67 -22.71
CA LYS A 63 -2.55 1.25 -22.92
C LYS A 63 -3.93 1.00 -22.33
N ALA A 64 -4.81 0.39 -23.09
CA ALA A 64 -6.14 0.05 -22.59
C ALA A 64 -6.00 -0.74 -21.27
N PRO A 65 -6.90 -0.50 -20.29
CA PRO A 65 -6.88 -1.22 -19.03
C PRO A 65 -6.93 -2.72 -19.27
N GLU A 66 -5.89 -3.41 -18.82
CA GLU A 66 -5.76 -4.85 -18.95
C GLU A 66 -6.39 -5.48 -17.71
N LEU A 67 -7.58 -6.06 -17.89
CA LEU A 67 -8.33 -6.79 -16.87
C LEU A 67 -7.90 -8.26 -16.85
N HIS A 68 -7.52 -8.75 -15.67
CA HIS A 68 -6.92 -10.09 -15.51
C HIS A 68 -7.92 -11.16 -15.07
N THR A 69 -9.13 -10.76 -14.69
CA THR A 69 -10.21 -11.62 -14.22
C THR A 69 -11.29 -11.77 -15.30
N GLN A 70 -11.76 -13.00 -15.53
CA GLN A 70 -12.84 -13.23 -16.49
C GLN A 70 -14.15 -12.57 -16.01
N GLY A 71 -14.84 -11.91 -16.93
CA GLY A 71 -16.09 -11.20 -16.62
C GLY A 71 -15.90 -9.91 -15.82
N ASP A 72 -14.67 -9.43 -15.65
CA ASP A 72 -14.40 -8.15 -14.99
C ASP A 72 -14.79 -6.97 -15.89
N SER A 73 -15.19 -5.87 -15.26
CA SER A 73 -15.57 -4.62 -15.93
C SER A 73 -14.97 -3.43 -15.20
N LEU A 74 -14.97 -2.27 -15.86
CA LEU A 74 -14.61 -1.00 -15.21
C LEU A 74 -15.80 -0.32 -14.55
N HIS A 75 -17.01 -0.77 -14.85
CA HIS A 75 -18.23 -0.06 -14.53
C HIS A 75 -18.91 -0.58 -13.27
N ASP A 76 -19.64 0.30 -12.60
CA ASP A 76 -20.51 -0.10 -11.52
C ASP A 76 -21.67 -0.96 -12.04
N GLU A 77 -21.90 -2.07 -11.36
CA GLU A 77 -23.05 -2.93 -11.54
C GLU A 77 -23.93 -2.85 -10.28
N PRO A 78 -25.25 -3.10 -10.37
CA PRO A 78 -26.15 -3.00 -9.21
C PRO A 78 -25.71 -3.82 -8.00
N HIS A 79 -25.10 -4.98 -8.24
CA HIS A 79 -24.61 -5.85 -7.17
C HIS A 79 -23.37 -5.27 -6.45
N HIS A 80 -22.52 -4.48 -7.12
CA HIS A 80 -21.41 -3.79 -6.47
C HIS A 80 -21.94 -2.81 -5.41
N VAL A 81 -22.95 -2.04 -5.79
CA VAL A 81 -23.62 -1.08 -4.90
C VAL A 81 -24.30 -1.80 -3.75
N ALA A 82 -25.07 -2.85 -4.05
CA ALA A 82 -25.77 -3.64 -3.03
C ALA A 82 -24.81 -4.22 -1.99
N LEU A 83 -23.68 -4.79 -2.41
CA LEU A 83 -22.66 -5.35 -1.50
C LEU A 83 -22.03 -4.27 -0.62
N CYS A 84 -21.71 -3.10 -1.18
CA CYS A 84 -21.15 -1.99 -0.42
C CYS A 84 -22.13 -1.45 0.62
N LEU A 85 -23.40 -1.25 0.23
CA LEU A 85 -24.45 -0.78 1.14
C LEU A 85 -24.79 -1.80 2.22
N ALA A 86 -24.86 -3.09 1.87
CA ALA A 86 -25.07 -4.16 2.85
C ALA A 86 -23.92 -4.22 3.86
N THR A 87 -22.68 -4.11 3.39
CA THR A 87 -21.50 -4.09 4.27
C THR A 87 -21.52 -2.87 5.19
N LEU A 88 -21.84 -1.69 4.66
CA LEU A 88 -21.99 -0.47 5.47
C LEU A 88 -23.09 -0.62 6.53
N ALA A 89 -24.25 -1.17 6.16
CA ALA A 89 -25.34 -1.41 7.10
C ALA A 89 -24.93 -2.36 8.23
N LEU A 90 -24.20 -3.44 7.91
CA LEU A 90 -23.70 -4.37 8.91
C LEU A 90 -22.62 -3.74 9.82
N VAL A 91 -21.75 -2.88 9.29
CA VAL A 91 -20.80 -2.11 10.12
C VAL A 91 -21.56 -1.20 11.09
N CYS A 92 -22.57 -0.48 10.62
CA CYS A 92 -23.40 0.39 11.47
C CYS A 92 -24.14 -0.41 12.56
N ALA A 93 -24.69 -1.58 12.21
CA ALA A 93 -25.34 -2.46 13.18
C ALA A 93 -24.37 -2.93 14.26
N ASN A 94 -23.20 -3.47 13.87
CA ASN A 94 -22.15 -3.87 14.81
C ASN A 94 -21.70 -2.71 15.71
N ALA A 95 -21.52 -1.51 15.15
CA ALA A 95 -21.17 -0.33 15.93
C ALA A 95 -22.26 0.03 16.96
N ALA A 96 -23.54 -0.10 16.60
CA ALA A 96 -24.65 0.09 17.52
C ALA A 96 -24.64 -0.94 18.66
N HIS A 97 -24.41 -2.23 18.38
CA HIS A 97 -24.25 -3.27 19.41
C HIS A 97 -23.12 -2.92 20.39
N VAL A 98 -21.96 -2.49 19.88
CA VAL A 98 -20.82 -2.08 20.71
C VAL A 98 -21.17 -0.88 21.59
N VAL A 99 -21.84 0.15 21.04
CA VAL A 99 -22.26 1.33 21.82
C VAL A 99 -23.23 0.94 22.93
N ILE A 100 -24.26 0.14 22.62
CA ILE A 100 -25.24 -0.34 23.60
C ILE A 100 -24.54 -1.15 24.70
N ALA A 101 -23.67 -2.09 24.33
CA ALA A 101 -22.92 -2.91 25.26
C ALA A 101 -22.03 -2.07 26.19
N VAL A 102 -21.32 -1.07 25.66
CA VAL A 102 -20.50 -0.15 26.47
C VAL A 102 -21.37 0.67 27.42
N MET A 103 -22.50 1.20 26.95
CA MET A 103 -23.43 1.98 27.79
C MET A 103 -24.09 1.14 28.89
N ALA A 104 -24.39 -0.12 28.61
CA ALA A 104 -24.94 -1.07 29.58
C ALA A 104 -23.86 -1.62 30.55
N SER A 105 -22.59 -1.55 30.15
CA SER A 105 -21.47 -1.99 30.99
C SER A 105 -21.12 -0.97 32.08
N GLN A 106 -20.50 -1.46 33.15
CA GLN A 106 -19.80 -0.60 34.13
C GLN A 106 -18.34 -0.33 33.71
N ALA A 107 -18.02 -0.48 32.42
CA ALA A 107 -16.65 -0.29 31.94
C ALA A 107 -16.24 1.18 32.10
N SER A 108 -15.02 1.38 32.59
CA SER A 108 -14.40 2.71 32.56
C SER A 108 -14.16 3.15 31.11
N LEU A 109 -14.10 4.47 30.88
CA LEU A 109 -13.68 5.02 29.58
C LEU A 109 -12.31 4.50 29.16
N GLY A 110 -11.39 4.30 30.10
CA GLY A 110 -10.05 3.75 29.82
C GLY A 110 -10.10 2.32 29.28
N SER A 111 -10.91 1.44 29.88
CA SER A 111 -11.10 0.07 29.40
C SER A 111 -11.81 0.02 28.05
N ALA A 112 -12.81 0.88 27.82
CA ALA A 112 -13.49 0.97 26.52
C ALA A 112 -12.53 1.47 25.42
N ALA A 113 -11.71 2.48 25.72
CA ALA A 113 -10.69 2.97 24.80
C ALA A 113 -9.63 1.90 24.49
N LEU A 114 -9.16 1.15 25.50
CA LEU A 114 -8.21 0.06 25.29
C LEU A 114 -8.79 -1.05 24.41
N ALA A 115 -10.06 -1.42 24.62
CA ALA A 115 -10.76 -2.39 23.79
C ALA A 115 -10.90 -1.91 22.33
N ALA A 116 -11.22 -0.62 22.12
CA ALA A 116 -11.28 -0.04 20.79
C ALA A 116 -9.92 -0.06 20.08
N VAL A 117 -8.83 0.30 20.78
CA VAL A 117 -7.46 0.24 20.24
C VAL A 117 -7.07 -1.20 19.92
N ALA A 118 -7.34 -2.15 20.83
CA ALA A 118 -7.07 -3.56 20.57
C ALA A 118 -7.84 -4.06 19.36
N GLY A 119 -9.13 -3.73 19.24
CA GLY A 119 -9.95 -4.07 18.08
C GLY A 119 -9.41 -3.50 16.77
N TYR A 120 -8.96 -2.24 16.78
CA TYR A 120 -8.31 -1.62 15.61
C TYR A 120 -7.02 -2.34 15.21
N VAL A 121 -6.16 -2.67 16.18
CA VAL A 121 -4.92 -3.43 15.92
C VAL A 121 -5.21 -4.82 15.36
N PHE A 122 -6.22 -5.52 15.90
CA PHE A 122 -6.64 -6.82 15.38
C PHE A 122 -7.23 -6.71 13.97
N ALA A 123 -7.97 -5.65 13.66
CA ALA A 123 -8.50 -5.41 12.33
C ALA A 123 -7.37 -5.15 11.30
N ASP A 124 -6.40 -4.31 11.65
CA ASP A 124 -5.21 -4.05 10.81
C ASP A 124 -4.39 -5.33 10.59
N PHE A 125 -4.12 -6.08 11.66
CA PHE A 125 -3.42 -7.37 11.57
C PHE A 125 -4.19 -8.38 10.70
N GLY A 126 -5.50 -8.53 10.92
CA GLY A 126 -6.34 -9.47 10.18
C GLY A 126 -6.42 -9.14 8.70
N THR A 127 -6.61 -7.86 8.35
CA THR A 127 -6.59 -7.39 6.96
C THR A 127 -5.21 -7.55 6.32
N GLY A 128 -4.13 -7.31 7.06
CA GLY A 128 -2.75 -7.54 6.59
C GLY A 128 -2.48 -9.02 6.28
N VAL A 129 -2.87 -9.94 7.18
CA VAL A 129 -2.76 -11.40 6.95
C VAL A 129 -3.59 -11.82 5.74
N TYR A 130 -4.82 -11.32 5.62
CA TYR A 130 -5.69 -11.60 4.48
C TYR A 130 -5.06 -11.12 3.17
N HIS A 131 -4.62 -9.85 3.09
CA HIS A 131 -3.96 -9.29 1.92
C HIS A 131 -2.72 -10.09 1.52
N TRP A 132 -1.83 -10.39 2.48
CA TRP A 132 -0.66 -11.22 2.21
C TRP A 132 -1.06 -12.61 1.67
N ALA A 133 -2.08 -13.24 2.24
CA ALA A 133 -2.52 -14.57 1.82
C ALA A 133 -3.04 -14.58 0.37
N VAL A 134 -3.94 -13.66 0.00
CA VAL A 134 -4.52 -13.62 -1.35
C VAL A 134 -3.52 -13.22 -2.43
N ASP A 135 -2.50 -12.45 -2.06
CA ASP A 135 -1.43 -12.05 -2.99
C ASP A 135 -0.41 -13.16 -3.25
N ASN A 136 -0.18 -14.06 -2.29
CA ASN A 136 0.92 -15.02 -2.34
C ASN A 136 0.49 -16.47 -2.59
N TYR A 137 -0.78 -16.82 -2.32
CA TYR A 137 -1.25 -18.20 -2.39
C TYR A 137 -2.46 -18.36 -3.32
N GLY A 138 -2.57 -19.57 -3.88
CA GLY A 138 -3.68 -19.96 -4.76
C GLY A 138 -3.65 -19.30 -6.14
N SER A 139 -4.78 -19.37 -6.83
CA SER A 139 -4.96 -18.80 -8.17
C SER A 139 -6.45 -18.58 -8.46
N GLY A 140 -6.77 -18.13 -9.68
CA GLY A 140 -8.14 -18.05 -10.18
C GLY A 140 -8.94 -19.36 -10.09
N SER A 141 -8.27 -20.52 -10.02
CA SER A 141 -8.91 -21.83 -9.90
C SER A 141 -9.12 -22.30 -8.46
N THR A 142 -8.73 -21.51 -7.45
CA THR A 142 -8.96 -21.86 -6.05
C THR A 142 -10.47 -21.90 -5.75
N PRO A 143 -11.00 -22.99 -5.13
CA PRO A 143 -12.42 -23.06 -4.80
C PRO A 143 -12.84 -21.91 -3.89
N ILE A 144 -14.05 -21.39 -4.09
CA ILE A 144 -14.69 -20.32 -3.29
C ILE A 144 -14.04 -18.94 -3.45
N VAL A 145 -12.72 -18.84 -3.32
CA VAL A 145 -11.97 -17.57 -3.26
C VAL A 145 -11.14 -17.27 -4.50
N GLY A 146 -11.17 -18.12 -5.53
CA GLY A 146 -10.34 -17.97 -6.72
C GLY A 146 -10.52 -16.65 -7.46
N TYR A 147 -11.77 -16.17 -7.58
CA TYR A 147 -12.04 -14.86 -8.16
C TYR A 147 -11.33 -13.72 -7.39
N GLN A 148 -11.38 -13.76 -6.05
CA GLN A 148 -10.69 -12.76 -5.23
C GLN A 148 -9.18 -12.83 -5.38
N ILE A 149 -8.60 -14.03 -5.35
CA ILE A 149 -7.16 -14.20 -5.54
C ILE A 149 -6.73 -13.65 -6.91
N ALA A 150 -7.45 -13.98 -7.97
CA ALA A 150 -7.16 -13.48 -9.31
C ALA A 150 -7.33 -11.95 -9.42
N ALA A 151 -8.33 -11.37 -8.73
CA ALA A 151 -8.55 -9.93 -8.70
C ALA A 151 -7.40 -9.19 -7.98
N PHE A 152 -6.97 -9.70 -6.82
CA PHE A 152 -5.85 -9.14 -6.04
C PHE A 152 -4.52 -9.26 -6.80
N GLN A 153 -4.16 -10.47 -7.22
CA GLN A 153 -2.94 -10.68 -8.01
C GLN A 153 -2.96 -9.91 -9.35
N GLY A 154 -4.13 -9.74 -9.96
CA GLY A 154 -4.32 -9.00 -11.21
C GLY A 154 -3.99 -7.51 -11.10
N HIS A 155 -4.29 -6.87 -9.96
CA HIS A 155 -4.00 -5.43 -9.81
C HIS A 155 -2.50 -5.13 -9.71
N HIS A 156 -1.65 -6.09 -9.29
CA HIS A 156 -0.20 -5.90 -9.35
C HIS A 156 0.35 -5.85 -10.77
N LYS A 157 -0.33 -6.50 -11.72
CA LYS A 157 0.02 -6.47 -13.15
C LYS A 157 -0.45 -5.16 -13.81
N SER A 158 -1.62 -4.67 -13.41
CA SER A 158 -2.24 -3.46 -13.95
C SER A 158 -2.72 -2.50 -12.84
N PRO A 159 -1.82 -1.89 -12.04
CA PRO A 159 -2.21 -1.12 -10.86
C PRO A 159 -3.05 0.12 -11.17
N TRP A 160 -2.89 0.71 -12.37
CA TRP A 160 -3.66 1.88 -12.79
C TRP A 160 -5.16 1.60 -12.99
N THR A 161 -5.56 0.33 -13.14
CA THR A 161 -6.97 -0.04 -13.31
C THR A 161 -7.83 0.36 -12.11
N ILE A 162 -7.26 0.56 -10.91
CA ILE A 162 -7.99 1.09 -9.76
C ILE A 162 -8.48 2.53 -9.98
N THR A 163 -7.72 3.34 -10.73
CA THR A 163 -8.08 4.74 -11.01
C THR A 163 -9.06 4.89 -12.17
N GLU A 164 -9.30 3.80 -12.91
CA GLU A 164 -10.17 3.77 -14.09
C GLU A 164 -11.49 3.05 -13.81
N ARG A 165 -11.60 2.36 -12.67
CA ARG A 165 -12.83 1.72 -12.21
C ARG A 165 -13.73 2.71 -11.48
N ASP A 166 -15.03 2.52 -11.65
CA ASP A 166 -16.04 3.21 -10.87
C ASP A 166 -15.93 2.83 -9.37
N THR A 167 -16.53 3.68 -8.51
CA THR A 167 -16.28 3.63 -7.06
C THR A 167 -16.75 2.33 -6.43
N PHE A 168 -17.96 1.87 -6.75
CA PHE A 168 -18.51 0.65 -6.14
C PHE A 168 -17.85 -0.60 -6.70
N ASN A 169 -17.42 -0.59 -7.97
CA ASN A 169 -16.62 -1.65 -8.58
C ASN A 169 -15.27 -1.82 -7.84
N ASN A 170 -14.64 -0.72 -7.44
CA ASN A 170 -13.44 -0.81 -6.60
C ASN A 170 -13.74 -1.33 -5.19
N LEU A 171 -14.76 -0.77 -4.53
CA LEU A 171 -15.03 -1.06 -3.11
C LEU A 171 -15.57 -2.47 -2.85
N HIS A 172 -16.47 -2.98 -3.70
CA HIS A 172 -17.18 -4.22 -3.41
C HIS A 172 -16.22 -5.43 -3.26
N ARG A 173 -15.06 -5.41 -3.93
CA ARG A 173 -14.07 -6.49 -3.83
C ARG A 173 -13.53 -6.66 -2.41
N ALA A 174 -13.41 -5.59 -1.64
CA ALA A 174 -13.02 -5.64 -0.23
C ALA A 174 -14.23 -5.98 0.68
N CYS A 175 -15.45 -5.66 0.26
CA CYS A 175 -16.67 -5.96 1.00
C CYS A 175 -16.98 -7.46 1.07
N VAL A 176 -16.85 -8.19 -0.05
CA VAL A 176 -17.18 -9.63 -0.16
C VAL A 176 -16.60 -10.50 0.96
N PRO A 177 -15.28 -10.47 1.26
CA PRO A 177 -14.72 -11.32 2.32
C PRO A 177 -15.15 -10.92 3.74
N VAL A 178 -15.49 -9.65 3.96
CA VAL A 178 -15.82 -9.11 5.30
C VAL A 178 -17.30 -9.27 5.64
N LEU A 179 -18.18 -9.26 4.63
CA LEU A 179 -19.62 -9.36 4.78
C LEU A 179 -20.09 -10.55 5.65
N PRO A 180 -19.65 -11.81 5.44
CA PRO A 180 -20.09 -12.94 6.27
C PRO A 180 -19.63 -12.80 7.73
N VAL A 181 -18.44 -12.23 7.97
CA VAL A 181 -17.93 -11.99 9.33
C VAL A 181 -18.81 -10.98 10.06
N LEU A 182 -19.14 -9.86 9.42
CA LEU A 182 -20.01 -8.85 10.01
C LEU A 182 -21.42 -9.36 10.24
N ALA A 183 -21.96 -10.18 9.33
CA ALA A 183 -23.27 -10.78 9.48
C ALA A 183 -23.33 -11.73 10.69
N ILE A 184 -22.30 -12.57 10.87
CA ILE A 184 -22.17 -13.43 12.05
C ILE A 184 -22.08 -12.61 13.33
N LEU A 185 -21.28 -11.53 13.34
CA LEU A 185 -21.14 -10.69 14.54
C LEU A 185 -22.44 -9.99 14.92
N VAL A 186 -23.24 -9.52 13.96
CA VAL A 186 -24.60 -9.01 14.25
C VAL A 186 -25.48 -10.12 14.80
N ALA A 187 -25.48 -11.30 14.19
CA ALA A 187 -26.32 -12.42 14.60
C ALA A 187 -25.96 -12.99 15.99
N LEU A 188 -24.73 -12.78 16.46
CA LEU A 188 -24.27 -13.17 17.78
C LEU A 188 -24.31 -12.02 18.80
N GLY A 189 -24.67 -10.82 18.37
CA GLY A 189 -24.61 -9.58 19.15
C GLY A 189 -25.82 -9.33 20.06
N ASP A 190 -26.61 -10.37 20.36
CA ASP A 190 -27.77 -10.31 21.28
C ASP A 190 -27.40 -9.87 22.70
#